data_AF-A0A1J5HBX1-F1
#
_entry.id   AF-A0A1J5HBX1-F1
#
_cell.length_a   1.000
_cell.length_b   1.000
_cell.length_c   1.000
_cell.angle_alpha   90.00
_cell.angle_beta   90.00
_cell.angle_gamma   90.00
#
_symmetry.space_group_name_H-M   'P 1'
#
loop_
_entity.id
_entity.type
_entity.pdbx_description
1 polymer ?
#
loop_
_entity_poly.entity_id
_entity_poly.type
_entity_poly.pdbx_seq_one_letter_code
_entity_poly.pdbx_strand_id
1 'polypeptide(L)' 'MPARLLLFLDQFPLVYAVVIAATLGLAPFTPVPHVWEKLTMLAAGSLVRPIDIFDLALHGLPWLLLAAKLGRIAGQRTKN' A
#
# COMPACT_ATOMS: atom_id res chain seq x y z
N MET A 1 16.77 -16.25 -0.35
CA MET A 1 16.51 -14.95 0.31
C MET A 1 15.02 -14.61 0.60
N PRO A 2 13.99 -15.47 0.47
CA PRO A 2 12.59 -15.07 0.78
C PRO A 2 12.26 -15.01 2.28
N ALA A 3 13.05 -15.67 3.14
CA ALA A 3 12.79 -15.75 4.58
C ALA A 3 12.82 -14.38 5.28
N ARG A 4 13.70 -13.46 4.86
CA ARG A 4 13.84 -12.14 5.51
C ARG A 4 12.60 -11.26 5.36
N LEU A 5 11.96 -11.28 4.19
CA LEU A 5 10.75 -10.48 3.95
C LEU A 5 9.56 -10.99 4.78
N LEU A 6 9.41 -12.31 4.86
CA LEU A 6 8.35 -12.91 5.67
C LEU A 6 8.55 -12.64 7.16
N LEU A 7 9.79 -12.76 7.66
CA LEU A 7 10.13 -12.42 9.04
C LEU A 7 9.84 -10.95 9.35
N PHE A 8 10.18 -10.05 8.42
CA PHE A 8 9.84 -8.63 8.56
C PHE A 8 8.32 -8.43 8.67
N LEU A 9 7.53 -9.01 7.75
CA LEU A 9 6.07 -8.91 7.81
C LEU A 9 5.50 -9.55 9.07
N ASP A 10 6.11 -10.58 9.63
CA ASP A 10 5.69 -11.19 10.89
C ASP A 10 5.92 -10.25 12.07
N GLN A 11 7.09 -9.60 12.12
CA GLN A 11 7.46 -8.66 13.19
C GLN A 11 6.76 -7.30 13.07
N PHE A 12 6.39 -6.86 11.87
CA PHE A 12 5.76 -5.57 11.64
C PHE A 12 4.31 -5.55 12.17
N PRO A 13 3.96 -4.72 13.18
CA PRO A 13 2.61 -4.69 13.74
C PRO A 13 1.55 -4.28 12.71
N LEU A 14 0.42 -5.01 12.67
CA LEU A 14 -0.68 -4.71 11.75
C LEU A 14 -1.21 -3.28 11.94
N VAL A 15 -1.28 -2.80 13.18
CA VAL A 15 -1.77 -1.45 13.50
C VAL A 15 -0.97 -0.37 12.76
N TYR A 16 0.35 -0.51 12.62
CA TYR A 16 1.15 0.46 11.88
C TYR A 16 0.86 0.42 10.38
N ALA A 17 0.65 -0.77 9.80
CA ALA A 17 0.26 -0.89 8.39
C ALA A 17 -1.09 -0.20 8.15
N VAL A 18 -2.06 -0.41 9.05
CA VAL A 18 -3.38 0.22 8.98
C VAL A 18 -3.27 1.74 9.12
N VAL A 19 -2.55 2.24 10.13
CA VAL A 19 -2.42 3.69 10.36
C VAL A 19 -1.73 4.38 9.18
N ILE A 20 -0.65 3.81 8.64
CA ILE A 20 0.08 4.41 7.50
C ILE A 20 -0.80 4.38 6.23
N ALA A 21 -1.52 3.29 5.97
CA ALA A 21 -2.44 3.20 4.83
C ALA A 21 -3.62 4.19 4.98
N ALA A 22 -4.19 4.29 6.17
CA ALA A 22 -5.31 5.18 6.46
C ALA A 22 -4.91 6.67 6.50
N THR A 23 -3.63 6.99 6.66
CA THR A 23 -3.13 8.37 6.67
C THR A 23 -2.39 8.70 5.37
N LEU A 24 -1.12 8.34 5.27
CA LEU A 24 -0.31 8.60 4.08
C LEU A 24 -0.88 7.95 2.82
N GLY A 25 -1.48 6.76 2.91
CA GLY A 25 -2.07 6.08 1.75
C GLY A 25 -3.35 6.73 1.22
N LEU A 26 -4.08 7.48 2.06
CA LEU A 26 -5.33 8.17 1.70
C LEU A 26 -5.18 9.68 1.55
N ALA A 27 -4.03 10.25 1.89
CA ALA A 27 -3.81 11.68 1.79
C ALA A 27 -3.82 12.15 0.32
N PRO A 28 -4.24 13.41 0.06
CA PRO A 28 -5.15 14.20 0.88
C PRO A 28 -6.56 13.58 0.89
N PHE A 29 -7.28 13.66 2.01
CA PHE A 29 -8.61 13.03 2.11
C PHE A 29 -9.69 13.71 1.25
N THR A 30 -9.48 14.98 0.89
CA THR A 30 -10.42 15.80 0.12
C THR A 30 -9.66 16.62 -0.93
N PRO A 31 -10.24 16.86 -2.12
CA PRO A 31 -11.54 16.37 -2.58
C PRO A 31 -11.55 14.87 -2.93
N VAL A 32 -10.39 14.31 -3.28
CA VAL A 32 -10.20 12.88 -3.57
C VAL A 32 -8.77 12.46 -3.18
N PRO A 33 -8.55 11.26 -2.61
CA PRO A 33 -7.21 10.74 -2.34
C PRO A 33 -6.32 10.71 -3.59
N HIS A 34 -5.05 11.09 -3.44
CA HIS A 34 -4.10 11.05 -4.55
C HIS A 34 -3.97 9.64 -5.12
N VAL A 35 -3.97 8.60 -4.28
CA VAL A 35 -3.93 7.20 -4.75
C VAL A 35 -5.05 6.91 -5.75
N TRP A 36 -6.26 7.43 -5.52
CA TRP A 36 -7.39 7.21 -6.41
C TRP A 36 -7.24 8.00 -7.71
N GLU A 37 -6.91 9.29 -7.61
CA GLU A 37 -6.64 10.13 -8.79
C GLU A 37 -5.58 9.47 -9.69
N LYS A 38 -4.45 9.06 -9.12
CA LYS A 38 -3.36 8.48 -9.91
C LYS A 38 -3.69 7.12 -10.49
N LEU A 39 -4.48 6.29 -9.79
CA LEU A 39 -5.00 5.03 -10.36
C LEU A 39 -5.92 5.30 -11.57
N THR A 40 -6.76 6.34 -11.52
CA THR A 40 -7.59 6.71 -12.69
C THR A 40 -6.76 7.23 -13.85
N MET A 41 -5.73 8.03 -13.58
CA MET A 41 -4.77 8.48 -14.61
C MET A 41 -4.03 7.30 -15.24
N LEU A 42 -3.62 6.31 -14.43
CA LEU A 42 -2.96 5.09 -14.88
C LEU A 42 -3.87 4.29 -15.81
N ALA A 43 -5.12 4.07 -15.40
CA ALA A 43 -6.12 3.35 -16.21
C ALA A 43 -6.44 4.10 -17.52
N ALA A 44 -6.40 5.43 -17.51
CA ALA A 44 -6.60 6.27 -18.69
C ALA A 44 -5.35 6.44 -19.57
N GLY A 45 -4.20 5.87 -19.18
CA GLY A 45 -2.93 6.03 -19.93
C GLY A 45 -2.33 7.44 -19.88
N SER A 46 -2.77 8.28 -18.94
CA SER A 46 -2.35 9.68 -18.79
C SER A 46 -1.32 9.91 -17.67
N LEU A 47 -0.95 8.87 -16.92
CA LEU A 47 0.06 8.91 -15.86
C LEU A 47 1.50 8.97 -16.42
N VAL A 48 1.85 10.05 -17.09
CA VAL A 48 3.12 10.20 -17.82
C VAL A 48 4.15 11.06 -17.11
N ARG A 49 3.71 11.96 -16.22
CA ARG A 49 4.65 12.87 -15.53
C ARG A 49 5.33 12.13 -14.39
N PRO A 50 6.67 12.23 -14.25
CA PRO A 50 7.40 11.57 -13.16
C PRO A 50 6.86 11.88 -11.77
N ILE A 51 6.38 13.10 -11.55
CA ILE A 51 5.79 13.49 -10.27
C ILE A 51 4.51 12.73 -9.94
N ASP A 52 3.66 12.45 -10.94
CA ASP A 52 2.42 11.68 -10.72
C ASP A 52 2.72 10.20 -10.47
N ILE A 53 3.76 9.67 -11.12
CA ILE A 53 4.25 8.30 -10.87
C ILE A 53 4.81 8.18 -9.45
N PHE A 54 5.61 9.15 -9.03
CA PHE A 54 6.10 9.21 -7.65
C PHE A 54 4.96 9.34 -6.65
N ASP A 55 3.97 10.17 -6.94
CA ASP A 55 2.79 10.38 -6.09
C ASP A 55 1.97 9.09 -5.94
N LEU A 56 1.76 8.36 -7.04
CA LEU A 56 1.14 7.02 -7.01
C LEU A 56 1.96 6.04 -6.17
N ALA A 57 3.28 6.01 -6.34
CA ALA A 57 4.14 5.12 -5.57
C ALA A 57 4.09 5.46 -4.07
N LEU A 58 4.20 6.74 -3.71
CA LEU A 58 4.19 7.19 -2.32
C LEU A 58 2.88 6.83 -1.61
N HIS A 59 1.74 7.09 -2.24
CA HIS A 59 0.44 6.81 -1.64
C HIS A 59 0.01 5.34 -1.81
N GLY A 60 0.49 4.65 -2.84
CA GLY A 60 0.19 3.24 -3.12
C GLY A 60 1.02 2.25 -2.28
N LEU A 61 2.27 2.58 -1.93
CA LEU A 61 3.14 1.70 -1.13
C LEU A 61 2.53 1.31 0.24
N PRO A 62 1.91 2.23 1.02
CA PRO A 62 1.17 1.88 2.23
C PRO A 62 0.12 0.77 2.03
N TRP A 63 -0.63 0.82 0.92
CA TRP A 63 -1.64 -0.18 0.60
C TRP A 63 -1.03 -1.54 0.27
N LEU A 64 0.07 -1.56 -0.48
CA LEU A 64 0.80 -2.79 -0.77
C LEU A 64 1.36 -3.44 0.50
N LEU A 65 1.89 -2.64 1.43
CA LEU A 65 2.36 -3.12 2.72
C LEU A 65 1.22 -3.74 3.55
N LEU A 66 0.08 -3.05 3.62
CA LEU A 66 -1.11 -3.55 4.32
C LEU A 66 -1.63 -4.86 3.68
N ALA A 67 -1.73 -4.91 2.35
CA ALA A 67 -2.16 -6.11 1.63
C ALA A 67 -1.22 -7.29 1.87
N ALA A 68 0.09 -7.07 1.82
CA ALA A 68 1.10 -8.09 2.12
C ALA A 68 0.99 -8.59 3.57
N LYS A 69 0.81 -7.70 4.55
CA LYS A 69 0.63 -8.08 5.97
C LYS A 69 -0.64 -8.91 6.16
N LEU A 70 -1.76 -8.50 5.57
CA LEU A 70 -3.03 -9.23 5.66
C LEU A 70 -2.95 -10.61 4.98
N GLY A 71 -2.33 -10.68 3.81
CA GLY A 71 -2.06 -11.95 3.13
C GLY A 71 -1.19 -12.90 3.96
N ARG A 72 -0.17 -12.36 4.65
CA ARG A 72 0.67 -13.14 5.56
C ARG A 72 -0.14 -13.71 6.73
N ILE A 73 -0.98 -12.89 7.38
CA ILE A 73 -1.85 -13.31 8.49
C ILE A 73 -2.84 -14.39 8.00
N ALA A 74 -3.48 -14.17 6.86
CA ALA A 74 -4.44 -15.12 6.29
C ALA A 74 -3.78 -16.49 6.02
N GLY A 75 -2.59 -16.49 5.41
CA GLY A 75 -1.84 -17.72 5.12
C GLY A 75 -1.25 -18.42 6.34
N GLN A 76 -1.10 -17.75 7.50
CA GLN A 76 -0.76 -18.38 8.77
C GLN A 76 -1.98 -19.08 9.38
N ARG A 77 -3.16 -18.44 9.33
CA ARG A 77 -4.40 -19.02 9.87
C ARG A 77 -4.79 -20.33 9.19
N THR A 78 -4.54 -20.48 7.90
CA THR A 78 -4.86 -21.72 7.16
C THR A 78 -3.91 -22.88 7.47
N LYS A 79 -2.77 -22.62 8.13
CA LYS A 79 -1.76 -23.63 8.47
C LYS A 79 -1.86 -24.11 9.92
N ASN A 80 -2.68 -23.45 10.73
CA ASN A 80 -3.00 -23.81 12.10
C ASN A 80 -4.32 -24.58 12.13
#